data_AF-A0A2A5P050-F1
#
_entry.id   AF-A0A2A5P050-F1
#
_cell.length_a   1.000
_cell.length_b   1.000
_cell.length_c   1.000
_cell.angle_alpha   90.00
_cell.angle_beta   90.00
_cell.angle_gamma   90.00
#
_symmetry.space_group_name_H-M   'P 1'
#
loop_
_entity.id
_entity.type
_entity.pdbx_description
1 polymer ?
#
loop_
_entity_poly.entity_id
_entity_poly.type
_entity_poly.pdbx_seq_one_letter_code
_entity_poly.pdbx_strand_id
1 'polypeptide(L)'
;MYNVLFTFLHVMLAYLGITIWAVGAAFLFVAYRAGASEGILKLARYTLTAGGLLLVVMSIFAGVTYAFYVQSAEPTLHESFRYMALLFDYKLSLSSIATLLGFLAVIAVWRSSSPNDIKVSIVMSTLVVVLFVVAAVIVAWIMTTVSI
;
A
#
# COMPACT_ATOMS: atom_id res chain seq x y z
N MET A 1 17.14 -11.24 18.35
CA MET A 1 16.78 -11.58 16.95
C MET A 1 15.30 -11.91 16.77
N TYR A 2 14.66 -12.78 17.57
CA TYR A 2 13.25 -13.15 17.34
C TYR A 2 12.25 -12.00 17.42
N ASN A 3 12.30 -11.16 18.47
CA ASN A 3 11.41 -9.99 18.59
C ASN A 3 11.60 -8.98 17.44
N VAL A 4 12.82 -8.91 16.94
CA VAL A 4 13.29 -8.01 15.89
C VAL A 4 12.73 -8.45 14.54
N LEU A 5 12.84 -9.73 14.21
CA LEU A 5 12.25 -10.32 13.01
C LEU A 5 10.71 -10.32 13.05
N PHE A 6 10.14 -10.60 14.22
CA PHE A 6 8.70 -10.58 14.43
C PHE A 6 8.09 -9.19 14.18
N THR A 7 8.71 -8.14 14.72
CA THR A 7 8.28 -6.75 14.51
C THR A 7 8.38 -6.38 13.04
N PHE A 8 9.49 -6.74 12.40
CA PHE A 8 9.70 -6.52 10.97
C PHE A 8 8.63 -7.21 10.10
N LEU A 9 8.28 -8.46 10.41
CA LEU A 9 7.21 -9.20 9.72
C LEU A 9 5.84 -8.54 9.90
N HIS A 10 5.54 -8.05 11.11
CA HIS A 10 4.26 -7.41 11.42
C HIS A 10 4.09 -6.09 10.67
N VAL A 11 5.13 -5.25 10.66
CA VAL A 11 5.13 -4.02 9.85
C VAL A 11 5.00 -4.40 8.37
N MET A 12 5.67 -5.47 7.93
CA MET A 12 5.56 -5.94 6.54
C MET A 12 4.12 -6.29 6.15
N LEU A 13 3.45 -7.11 6.97
CA LEU A 13 2.08 -7.56 6.79
C LEU A 13 1.07 -6.40 6.89
N ALA A 14 1.29 -5.44 7.79
CA ALA A 14 0.43 -4.27 7.92
C ALA A 14 0.38 -3.47 6.61
N TYR A 15 1.54 -3.19 6.01
CA TYR A 15 1.63 -2.51 4.71
C TYR A 15 1.13 -3.37 3.54
N LEU A 16 1.23 -4.71 3.62
CA LEU A 16 0.59 -5.59 2.63
C LEU A 16 -0.94 -5.39 2.66
N GLY A 17 -1.53 -5.40 3.86
CA GLY A 17 -2.96 -5.14 4.07
C GLY A 17 -3.39 -3.76 3.55
N ILE A 18 -2.59 -2.71 3.81
CA ILE A 18 -2.82 -1.36 3.27
C ILE A 18 -2.84 -1.37 1.75
N THR A 19 -1.89 -2.07 1.13
CA THR A 19 -1.78 -2.10 -0.33
C THR A 19 -2.90 -2.93 -0.98
N ILE A 20 -3.31 -4.06 -0.36
CA ILE A 20 -4.48 -4.86 -0.78
C ILE A 20 -5.75 -4.02 -0.77
N TRP A 21 -5.96 -3.24 0.29
CA TRP A 21 -7.12 -2.35 0.36
C TRP A 21 -7.10 -1.29 -0.76
N ALA A 22 -5.94 -0.68 -1.03
CA ALA A 22 -5.81 0.33 -2.07
C ALA A 22 -6.17 -0.24 -3.46
N VAL A 23 -5.75 -1.48 -3.73
CA VAL A 23 -6.13 -2.23 -4.92
C VAL A 23 -7.63 -2.55 -4.95
N GLY A 24 -8.21 -3.00 -3.83
CA GLY A 24 -9.64 -3.27 -3.73
C GLY A 24 -10.48 -2.02 -4.02
N ALA A 25 -10.08 -0.87 -3.49
CA ALA A 25 -10.72 0.41 -3.76
C ALA A 25 -10.60 0.82 -5.24
N ALA A 26 -9.42 0.63 -5.85
CA ALA A 26 -9.20 0.85 -7.27
C ALA A 26 -10.08 -0.06 -8.15
N PHE A 27 -10.24 -1.33 -7.79
CA PHE A 27 -11.10 -2.28 -8.50
C PHE A 27 -12.59 -1.91 -8.41
N LEU A 28 -13.08 -1.59 -7.21
CA LEU A 28 -14.45 -1.11 -7.02
C LEU A 28 -14.72 0.12 -7.88
N PHE A 29 -13.72 1.00 -8.00
CA PHE A 29 -13.83 2.18 -8.82
C PHE A 29 -13.87 1.87 -10.33
N VAL A 30 -12.98 1.00 -10.84
CA VAL A 30 -13.01 0.54 -12.23
C VAL A 30 -14.35 -0.14 -12.55
N ALA A 31 -14.86 -0.98 -11.64
CA ALA A 31 -16.14 -1.67 -11.80
C ALA A 31 -17.31 -0.68 -11.95
N TYR A 32 -17.39 0.36 -11.11
CA TYR A 32 -18.38 1.42 -11.26
C TYR A 32 -18.30 2.08 -12.66
N ARG A 33 -17.09 2.40 -13.13
CA ARG A 33 -16.89 3.02 -14.46
C ARG A 33 -17.19 2.09 -15.63
N ALA A 34 -17.10 0.78 -15.44
CA ALA A 34 -17.50 -0.22 -16.41
C ALA A 34 -19.03 -0.37 -16.54
N GLY A 35 -19.81 0.47 -15.86
CA GLY A 35 -21.28 0.47 -15.90
C GLY A 35 -21.93 -0.35 -14.78
N ALA A 36 -21.18 -0.71 -13.74
CA ALA A 36 -21.78 -1.32 -12.56
C ALA A 36 -22.66 -0.34 -11.78
N SER A 37 -23.54 -0.88 -10.95
CA SER A 37 -24.60 -0.11 -10.28
C SER A 37 -24.07 1.03 -9.41
N GLU A 38 -24.90 2.04 -9.17
CA GLU A 38 -24.59 3.13 -8.21
C GLU A 38 -24.28 2.60 -6.79
N GLY A 39 -24.71 1.38 -6.46
CA GLY A 39 -24.34 0.70 -5.22
C GLY A 39 -22.82 0.48 -5.11
N ILE A 40 -22.13 0.21 -6.22
CA ILE A 40 -20.67 0.09 -6.25
C ILE A 40 -19.99 1.44 -6.01
N LEU A 41 -20.57 2.53 -6.49
CA LEU A 41 -20.06 3.88 -6.19
C LEU A 41 -20.17 4.20 -4.69
N LYS A 42 -21.32 3.88 -4.08
CA LYS A 42 -21.49 4.06 -2.62
C LYS A 42 -20.49 3.20 -1.86
N LEU A 43 -20.34 1.94 -2.23
CA LEU A 43 -19.38 1.02 -1.61
C LEU A 43 -17.94 1.52 -1.77
N ALA A 44 -17.55 1.99 -2.96
CA ALA A 44 -16.25 2.59 -3.20
C ALA A 44 -16.03 3.79 -2.28
N ARG A 45 -16.99 4.72 -2.20
CA ARG A 45 -16.93 5.91 -1.32
C ARG A 45 -16.78 5.52 0.15
N TYR A 46 -17.60 4.60 0.66
CA TYR A 46 -17.50 4.14 2.05
C TYR A 46 -16.18 3.44 2.34
N THR A 47 -15.76 2.56 1.43
CA THR A 47 -14.48 1.87 1.54
C THR A 47 -13.37 2.89 1.66
N LEU A 48 -13.38 3.93 0.82
CA LEU A 48 -12.38 4.99 0.76
C LEU A 48 -12.37 5.95 1.95
N THR A 49 -13.54 6.38 2.44
CA THR A 49 -13.60 7.32 3.57
C THR A 49 -13.30 6.64 4.90
N ALA A 50 -13.94 5.51 5.18
CA ALA A 50 -13.75 4.78 6.43
C ALA A 50 -12.42 4.02 6.44
N GLY A 51 -12.09 3.34 5.34
CA GLY A 51 -10.85 2.60 5.21
C GLY A 51 -9.64 3.51 5.01
N GLY A 52 -9.75 4.58 4.23
CA GLY A 52 -8.62 5.44 3.92
C GLY A 52 -8.06 6.15 5.15
N LEU A 53 -8.94 6.67 6.02
CA LEU A 53 -8.52 7.30 7.27
C LEU A 53 -7.82 6.30 8.20
N LEU A 54 -8.41 5.11 8.38
CA LEU A 54 -7.82 4.05 9.20
C LEU A 54 -6.43 3.66 8.67
N LEU A 55 -6.28 3.54 7.35
CA LEU A 55 -5.03 3.10 6.74
C LEU A 55 -3.95 4.15 6.72
N VAL A 56 -4.31 5.44 6.64
CA VAL A 56 -3.35 6.52 6.88
C VAL A 56 -2.81 6.44 8.30
N VAL A 57 -3.69 6.24 9.29
CA VAL A 57 -3.28 6.06 10.69
C VAL A 57 -2.37 4.84 10.83
N MET A 58 -2.78 3.68 10.31
CA MET A 58 -1.96 2.46 10.37
C MET A 58 -0.61 2.62 9.65
N SER A 59 -0.56 3.36 8.53
CA SER A 59 0.68 3.63 7.79
C SER A 59 1.63 4.50 8.60
N ILE A 60 1.12 5.50 9.33
CA ILE A 60 1.93 6.34 10.23
C ILE A 60 2.50 5.48 11.36
N PHE A 61 1.66 4.70 12.04
CA PHE A 61 2.11 3.82 13.13
C PHE A 61 3.16 2.81 12.64
N ALA A 62 2.92 2.17 11.50
CA ALA A 62 3.86 1.22 10.90
C ALA A 62 5.20 1.87 10.53
N GLY A 63 5.17 3.08 9.96
CA GLY A 63 6.37 3.85 9.62
C GLY A 63 7.17 4.28 10.86
N VAL A 64 6.50 4.74 11.91
CA VAL A 64 7.12 5.11 13.18
C VAL A 64 7.77 3.89 13.84
N THR A 65 7.06 2.76 13.93
CA THR A 65 7.59 1.51 14.47
C THR A 65 8.82 1.05 13.70
N TYR A 66 8.81 1.18 12.36
CA TYR A 66 9.97 0.85 11.54
C TYR A 66 11.16 1.79 11.78
N ALA A 67 10.94 3.10 11.86
CA ALA A 67 12.03 4.08 12.07
C ALA A 67 12.74 3.88 13.43
N PHE A 68 11.97 3.69 14.51
CA PHE A 68 12.53 3.34 15.82
C PHE A 68 13.30 2.03 15.80
N TYR A 69 12.84 1.08 14.99
CA TYR A 69 13.47 -0.22 14.84
C TYR A 69 14.81 -0.13 14.09
N VAL A 70 14.87 0.56 12.95
CA VAL A 70 16.13 0.74 12.20
C VAL A 70 17.19 1.40 13.08
N GLN A 71 16.82 2.46 13.81
CA GLN A 71 17.73 3.14 14.73
C GLN A 71 18.24 2.25 15.87
N SER A 72 17.41 1.32 16.37
CA SER A 72 17.79 0.44 17.49
C SER A 72 18.52 -0.83 17.04
N ALA A 73 18.31 -1.28 15.80
CA ALA A 73 18.90 -2.50 15.27
C ALA A 73 20.22 -2.27 14.50
N GLU A 74 20.43 -1.09 13.90
CA GLU A 74 21.61 -0.72 13.09
C GLU A 74 22.98 -1.18 13.64
N PRO A 75 23.31 -1.07 14.95
CA PRO A 75 24.63 -1.46 15.43
C PRO A 75 24.88 -2.98 15.52
N THR A 76 23.88 -3.82 15.23
CA THR A 76 23.93 -5.28 15.48
C THR A 76 23.58 -6.18 14.29
N LEU A 77 23.33 -5.60 13.11
CA LEU A 77 22.76 -6.35 11.98
C LEU A 77 23.83 -7.00 11.09
N HIS A 78 23.69 -8.32 10.92
CA HIS A 78 24.41 -9.12 9.91
C HIS A 78 24.15 -8.58 8.49
N GLU A 79 25.08 -8.77 7.54
CA GLU A 79 24.94 -8.29 6.14
C GLU A 79 23.60 -8.63 5.48
N SER A 80 23.05 -9.83 5.73
CA SER A 80 21.73 -10.25 5.21
C SER A 80 20.58 -9.34 5.66
N PHE A 81 20.62 -8.86 6.89
CA PHE A 81 19.63 -7.92 7.41
C PHE A 81 19.76 -6.52 6.80
N ARG A 82 20.97 -6.13 6.38
CA ARG A 82 21.23 -4.86 5.73
C ARG A 82 20.55 -4.79 4.35
N TYR A 83 20.59 -5.89 3.59
CA TYR A 83 19.86 -6.02 2.33
C TYR A 83 18.34 -6.06 2.53
N MET A 84 17.86 -6.71 3.60
CA MET A 84 16.43 -6.73 3.92
C MET A 84 15.86 -5.36 4.28
N ALA A 85 16.60 -4.57 5.07
CA ALA A 85 16.19 -3.20 5.42
C ALA A 85 16.04 -2.34 4.16
N LEU A 86 17.00 -2.43 3.23
CA LEU A 86 16.96 -1.70 1.96
C LEU A 86 15.75 -2.11 1.09
N LEU A 87 15.48 -3.41 0.95
CA LEU A 87 14.28 -3.90 0.24
C LEU A 87 12.98 -3.44 0.92
N PHE A 88 13.00 -3.34 2.24
CA PHE A 88 11.86 -2.85 3.02
C PHE A 88 11.60 -1.36 2.79
N ASP A 89 12.66 -0.53 2.75
CA ASP A 89 12.57 0.89 2.42
C ASP A 89 11.98 1.12 1.01
N TYR A 90 12.42 0.31 0.04
CA TYR A 90 11.84 0.32 -1.31
C TYR A 90 10.35 0.00 -1.29
N LYS A 91 9.96 -1.06 -0.56
CA LYS A 91 8.56 -1.44 -0.42
C LYS A 91 7.74 -0.34 0.26
N LEU A 92 8.26 0.26 1.34
CA LEU A 92 7.64 1.38 2.05
C LEU A 92 7.35 2.56 1.11
N SER A 93 8.34 2.91 0.28
CA SER A 93 8.23 3.96 -0.73
C SER A 93 7.17 3.61 -1.78
N LEU A 94 7.19 2.39 -2.30
CA LEU A 94 6.20 1.92 -3.28
C LEU A 94 4.78 1.91 -2.73
N SER A 95 4.56 1.39 -1.51
CA SER A 95 3.25 1.41 -0.85
C SER A 95 2.77 2.85 -0.60
N SER A 96 3.67 3.78 -0.27
CA SER A 96 3.34 5.19 -0.07
C SER A 96 2.90 5.87 -1.38
N ILE A 97 3.64 5.63 -2.47
CA ILE A 97 3.29 6.12 -3.81
C ILE A 97 1.94 5.54 -4.27
N ALA A 98 1.74 4.22 -4.10
CA ALA A 98 0.49 3.56 -4.47
C ALA A 98 -0.70 4.11 -3.67
N THR A 99 -0.51 4.38 -2.38
CA THR A 99 -1.54 4.99 -1.53
C THR A 99 -1.88 6.40 -2.02
N LEU A 100 -0.88 7.22 -2.33
CA LEU A 100 -1.07 8.58 -2.82
C LEU A 100 -1.76 8.62 -4.18
N LEU A 101 -1.36 7.74 -5.10
CA LEU A 101 -2.04 7.57 -6.40
C LEU A 101 -3.48 7.09 -6.23
N GLY A 102 -3.73 6.20 -5.26
CA GLY A 102 -5.08 5.77 -4.90
C GLY A 102 -5.95 6.95 -4.46
N PHE A 103 -5.44 7.81 -3.57
CA PHE A 103 -6.15 9.02 -3.16
C PHE A 103 -6.40 9.99 -4.33
N LEU A 104 -5.40 10.21 -5.19
CA LEU A 104 -5.55 11.09 -6.35
C LEU A 104 -6.58 10.55 -7.36
N ALA A 105 -6.58 9.23 -7.61
CA ALA A 105 -7.58 8.57 -8.45
C ALA A 105 -9.00 8.83 -7.92
N VAL A 106 -9.18 8.82 -6.60
CA VAL A 106 -10.46 9.07 -5.93
C VAL A 106 -10.88 10.52 -6.00
N ILE A 107 -9.96 11.45 -5.75
CA ILE A 107 -10.25 12.88 -5.83
C ILE A 107 -10.66 13.27 -7.25
N ALA A 108 -9.95 12.76 -8.26
CA ALA A 108 -10.29 12.95 -9.67
C ALA A 108 -11.72 12.48 -9.98
N VAL A 109 -12.17 11.42 -9.32
CA VAL A 109 -13.51 10.84 -9.49
C VAL A 109 -14.58 11.63 -8.77
N TRP A 110 -14.27 12.13 -7.57
CA TRP A 110 -15.21 12.94 -6.83
C TRP A 110 -15.51 14.26 -7.55
N ARG A 111 -14.51 14.78 -8.27
CA ARG A 111 -14.63 15.95 -9.14
C ARG A 111 -15.10 15.65 -10.57
N SER A 112 -15.25 14.38 -10.94
CA SER A 112 -15.47 13.99 -12.34
C SER A 112 -16.82 14.49 -12.86
N SER A 113 -16.79 15.62 -13.55
CA SER A 113 -17.79 16.08 -14.50
C SER A 113 -17.32 15.94 -15.96
N SER A 114 -16.02 15.67 -16.17
CA SER A 114 -15.41 15.58 -17.51
C SER A 114 -14.94 14.16 -17.89
N PRO A 115 -15.04 13.76 -19.17
CA PRO A 115 -14.48 12.50 -19.68
C PRO A 115 -12.97 12.32 -19.47
N ASN A 116 -12.22 13.42 -19.31
CA ASN A 116 -10.77 13.37 -19.10
C ASN A 116 -10.40 12.95 -17.67
N ASP A 117 -11.14 13.40 -16.66
CA ASP A 117 -10.90 13.03 -15.26
C ASP A 117 -11.06 11.53 -15.03
N ILE A 118 -11.99 10.93 -15.78
CA ILE A 118 -12.23 9.48 -15.81
C ILE A 118 -11.00 8.73 -16.35
N LYS A 119 -10.42 9.19 -17.46
CA LYS A 119 -9.22 8.56 -18.04
C LYS A 119 -8.04 8.63 -17.07
N VAL A 120 -7.84 9.79 -16.44
CA VAL A 120 -6.78 9.99 -15.44
C VAL A 120 -6.96 9.02 -14.27
N SER A 121 -8.17 8.89 -13.75
CA SER A 121 -8.45 8.00 -12.62
C SER A 121 -8.26 6.52 -12.98
N ILE A 122 -8.62 6.09 -14.19
CA ILE A 122 -8.35 4.72 -14.67
C ILE A 122 -6.83 4.48 -14.76
N VAL A 123 -6.08 5.41 -15.35
CA VAL A 123 -4.61 5.29 -15.44
C VAL A 123 -3.98 5.21 -14.05
N MET A 124 -4.39 6.07 -13.13
CA MET A 124 -3.90 6.04 -11.74
C MET A 124 -4.26 4.73 -11.04
N SER A 125 -5.49 4.23 -11.21
CA SER A 125 -5.94 2.96 -10.64
C SER A 125 -5.12 1.78 -11.16
N THR A 126 -4.81 1.75 -12.46
CA THR A 126 -3.94 0.74 -13.06
C THR A 126 -2.52 0.81 -12.51
N LEU A 127 -1.97 2.01 -12.33
CA LEU A 127 -0.66 2.20 -11.70
C LEU A 127 -0.61 1.66 -10.26
N VAL A 128 -1.67 1.88 -9.47
CA VAL A 128 -1.78 1.33 -8.11
C VAL A 128 -1.70 -0.20 -8.13
N VAL A 129 -2.38 -0.86 -9.08
CA VAL A 129 -2.34 -2.32 -9.24
C VAL A 129 -0.92 -2.80 -9.61
N VAL A 130 -0.25 -2.13 -10.55
CA VAL A 130 1.13 -2.48 -10.94
C VAL A 130 2.09 -2.34 -9.75
N LEU A 131 2.02 -1.21 -9.04
CA LEU A 131 2.85 -0.96 -7.86
C LEU A 131 2.59 -2.00 -6.75
N PHE A 132 1.34 -2.44 -6.58
CA PHE A 132 1.02 -3.53 -5.66
C PHE A 132 1.69 -4.85 -6.06
N VAL A 133 1.65 -5.23 -7.34
CA VAL A 133 2.31 -6.47 -7.80
C VAL A 133 3.81 -6.42 -7.51
N VAL A 134 4.47 -5.29 -7.80
CA VAL A 134 5.90 -5.11 -7.49
C VAL A 134 6.14 -5.21 -5.98
N ALA A 135 5.32 -4.53 -5.16
CA ALA A 135 5.44 -4.60 -3.71
C ALA A 135 5.20 -6.02 -3.17
N ALA A 136 4.25 -6.77 -3.72
CA ALA A 136 3.97 -8.15 -3.35
C ALA A 136 5.15 -9.09 -3.69
N VAL A 137 5.80 -8.88 -4.83
CA VAL A 137 7.02 -9.63 -5.22
C VAL A 137 8.16 -9.35 -4.24
N ILE A 138 8.37 -8.08 -3.86
CA ILE A 138 9.40 -7.71 -2.87
C ILE A 138 9.09 -8.38 -1.52
N VAL A 139 7.83 -8.34 -1.07
CA VAL A 139 7.41 -8.99 0.18
C VAL A 139 7.63 -10.50 0.12
N ALA A 140 7.25 -11.15 -0.97
CA ALA A 140 7.45 -12.59 -1.15
C ALA A 140 8.95 -12.96 -1.14
N TRP A 141 9.80 -12.12 -1.76
CA TRP A 141 11.24 -12.32 -1.73
C TRP A 141 11.82 -12.14 -0.33
N ILE A 142 11.42 -11.10 0.41
CA ILE A 142 11.85 -10.90 1.78
C ILE A 142 11.42 -12.11 2.65
N MET A 143 10.17 -12.56 2.55
CA MET A 143 9.67 -13.69 3.34
C MET A 143 10.43 -14.99 3.06
N THR A 144 10.72 -15.28 1.79
CA THR A 144 11.46 -16.49 1.39
C THR A 144 12.94 -16.44 1.80
N THR A 145 13.55 -15.25 1.78
CA THR A 145 14.95 -15.07 2.19
C THR A 145 15.11 -15.11 3.71
N VAL A 146 14.06 -14.75 4.46
CA VAL A 146 14.02 -14.79 5.94
C VAL A 146 13.76 -16.19 6.49
N SER A 147 13.08 -17.06 5.72
CA SER A 147 12.78 -18.44 6.13
C SER A 147 13.95 -19.42 5.98
N ILE A 148 15.09 -18.96 5.47
CA ILE A 148 16.35 -19.70 5.28
C ILE A 148 17.34 -19.22 6.35
#